data_AF-A0A957W9J8-F1
#
_entry.id   AF-A0A957W9J8-F1
#
_cell.length_a   1.000
_cell.length_b   1.000
_cell.length_c   1.000
_cell.angle_alpha   90.00
_cell.angle_beta   90.00
_cell.angle_gamma   90.00
#
_symmetry.space_group_name_H-M   'P 1'
#
loop_
_entity.id
_entity.type
_entity.pdbx_description
1 polymer ?
#
loop_
_entity_poly.entity_id
_entity_poly.type
_entity_poly.pdbx_seq_one_letter_code
_entity_poly.pdbx_strand_id
1 'polypeptide(L)'
;VPLVTPTSQIVGSQAAFNVIMGERYKTVSDPFKMILKGEFGRTPAPVNPDIVAKVLHANEEPLKYRAASYLTPVMEDEYNFPFIKTHKDLLLYLLFGQSATNFLNKKYGLDG
;
A
#
# COMPACT_ATOMS: atom_id res chain seq x y z
N VAL A 1 8.58 -13.29 -5.16
CA VAL A 1 8.58 -11.96 -5.83
C VAL A 1 10.03 -11.52 -6.05
N PRO A 2 10.35 -10.73 -7.09
CA PRO A 2 11.68 -10.12 -7.22
C PRO A 2 12.01 -9.28 -5.98
N LEU A 3 13.26 -9.25 -5.54
CA LEU A 3 13.69 -8.47 -4.36
C LEU A 3 14.18 -7.08 -4.77
N VAL A 4 13.23 -6.20 -5.06
CA VAL A 4 13.45 -4.80 -5.45
C VAL A 4 12.52 -3.92 -4.62
N THR A 5 12.70 -2.61 -4.60
CA THR A 5 11.75 -1.73 -3.92
C THR A 5 10.37 -1.80 -4.61
N PRO A 6 9.25 -1.97 -3.88
CA PRO A 6 9.10 -2.08 -2.42
C PRO A 6 9.14 -3.52 -1.86
N THR A 7 9.16 -4.56 -2.70
CA THR A 7 9.04 -5.96 -2.30
C THR A 7 10.21 -6.48 -1.45
N SER A 8 11.43 -5.95 -1.62
CA SER A 8 12.58 -6.33 -0.79
C SER A 8 12.39 -5.90 0.66
N GLN A 9 11.86 -4.69 0.91
CA GLN A 9 11.54 -4.21 2.25
C GLN A 9 10.43 -5.05 2.88
N ILE A 10 9.38 -5.37 2.12
CA ILE A 10 8.25 -6.17 2.63
C ILE A 10 8.74 -7.57 3.08
N VAL A 11 9.52 -8.25 2.24
CA VAL A 11 10.07 -9.58 2.57
C VAL A 11 11.05 -9.49 3.74
N GLY A 12 11.93 -8.49 3.75
CA GLY A 12 12.91 -8.29 4.81
C GLY A 12 12.26 -8.02 6.18
N SER A 13 11.29 -7.11 6.24
CA SER A 13 10.55 -6.81 7.47
C SER A 13 9.76 -8.01 7.98
N GLN A 14 9.09 -8.76 7.10
CA GLN A 14 8.37 -9.97 7.50
C GLN A 14 9.32 -11.06 8.02
N ALA A 15 10.50 -11.20 7.41
CA ALA A 15 11.53 -12.13 7.89
C ALA A 15 12.05 -11.72 9.28
N ALA A 16 12.30 -10.43 9.52
CA ALA A 16 12.68 -9.93 10.83
C ALA A 16 11.61 -10.21 11.89
N PHE A 17 10.33 -10.00 11.58
CA PHE A 17 9.22 -10.36 12.49
C PHE A 17 9.20 -11.84 12.83
N ASN A 18 9.40 -12.72 11.85
CA ASN A 18 9.44 -14.16 12.09
C ASN A 18 10.57 -14.56 13.07
N VAL A 19 11.72 -13.90 13.00
CA VAL A 19 12.87 -14.17 13.89
C VAL A 19 12.62 -13.59 15.29
N ILE A 20 12.24 -12.32 15.38
CA ILE A 20 12.02 -11.62 16.66
C ILE A 20 10.92 -12.30 17.48
N MET A 21 9.85 -12.75 16.82
CA MET A 21 8.72 -13.38 17.50
C MET A 21 8.97 -14.86 17.85
N GLY A 22 10.07 -15.46 17.38
CA GLY A 22 10.40 -16.87 17.58
C GLY A 22 9.48 -17.86 16.86
N GLU A 23 8.52 -17.39 16.07
CA GLU A 23 7.56 -18.21 15.34
C GLU A 23 7.25 -17.57 13.97
N ARG A 24 7.32 -18.39 12.91
CA ARG A 24 7.05 -17.94 11.55
C ARG A 24 5.58 -17.56 11.36
N TYR A 25 5.36 -16.33 10.87
CA TYR A 25 4.05 -15.77 10.55
C TYR A 25 3.09 -15.69 11.74
N LYS A 26 3.62 -15.59 12.97
CA LYS A 26 2.81 -15.29 14.16
C LYS A 26 2.19 -13.89 14.08
N THR A 27 3.00 -12.94 13.64
CA THR A 27 2.57 -11.58 13.29
C THR A 27 2.91 -11.34 11.83
N VAL A 28 1.94 -10.86 11.05
CA VAL A 28 2.13 -10.60 9.62
C VAL A 28 1.81 -9.15 9.30
N SER A 29 2.75 -8.49 8.63
CA SER A 29 2.59 -7.11 8.17
C SER A 29 1.53 -7.00 7.08
N ASP A 30 0.79 -5.89 7.06
CA ASP A 30 -0.24 -5.67 6.05
C ASP A 30 0.32 -5.67 4.61
N PRO A 31 1.48 -5.05 4.30
CA PRO A 31 2.07 -5.16 2.97
C PRO A 31 2.38 -6.60 2.54
N PHE A 32 2.74 -7.49 3.48
CA PHE A 32 2.93 -8.90 3.16
C PHE A 32 1.60 -9.58 2.87
N LYS A 33 0.55 -9.30 3.64
CA LYS A 33 -0.82 -9.79 3.35
C LYS A 33 -1.29 -9.32 1.97
N MET A 34 -1.06 -8.06 1.62
CA MET A 34 -1.39 -7.50 0.31
C MET A 34 -0.70 -8.25 -0.85
N ILE A 35 0.55 -8.71 -0.67
CA ILE A 35 1.21 -9.59 -1.66
C ILE A 35 0.45 -10.92 -1.80
N LEU A 36 0.06 -11.54 -0.69
CA LEU A 36 -0.72 -12.80 -0.71
C LEU A 36 -2.11 -12.62 -1.33
N LYS A 37 -2.74 -11.46 -1.09
CA LYS A 37 -4.02 -11.07 -1.69
C LYS A 37 -3.89 -10.69 -3.17
N GLY A 38 -2.68 -10.56 -3.71
CA GLY A 38 -2.47 -10.15 -5.11
C GLY A 38 -2.70 -8.67 -5.38
N GLU A 39 -2.73 -7.82 -4.33
CA GLU A 39 -2.89 -6.36 -4.45
C GLU A 39 -1.66 -5.69 -5.09
N PHE A 40 -0.48 -6.32 -4.97
CA PHE A 40 0.73 -5.93 -5.71
C PHE A 40 0.81 -6.57 -7.11
N GLY A 41 -0.24 -7.25 -7.55
CA GLY A 41 -0.27 -8.04 -8.77
C GLY A 41 0.14 -9.50 -8.54
N ARG A 42 0.33 -10.22 -9.66
CA ARG A 42 0.62 -11.66 -9.64
C ARG A 42 2.08 -11.92 -9.25
N THR A 43 2.28 -12.88 -8.35
CA THR A 43 3.63 -13.39 -8.06
C THR A 43 4.15 -14.21 -9.24
N PRO A 44 5.49 -14.26 -9.47
CA PRO A 44 6.07 -15.04 -10.58
C PRO A 44 5.80 -16.56 -10.50
N ALA A 45 5.50 -17.05 -9.31
CA ALA A 45 5.13 -18.44 -9.03
C ALA A 45 4.00 -18.46 -7.99
N PRO A 46 3.19 -19.53 -7.93
CA PRO A 46 2.16 -19.67 -6.90
C PRO A 46 2.72 -19.52 -5.49
N VAL A 47 1.98 -18.82 -4.63
CA VAL A 47 2.30 -18.70 -3.20
C VAL A 47 2.01 -20.01 -2.49
N ASN A 48 2.72 -20.27 -1.38
CA ASN A 48 2.48 -21.46 -0.57
C ASN A 48 1.06 -21.42 0.02
N PRO A 49 0.20 -22.42 -0.26
CA PRO A 49 -1.20 -22.42 0.17
C PRO A 49 -1.37 -22.47 1.68
N ASP A 50 -0.49 -23.14 2.41
CA ASP A 50 -0.54 -23.22 3.88
C ASP A 50 -0.29 -21.85 4.52
N ILE A 51 0.59 -21.05 3.91
CA ILE A 51 0.85 -19.68 4.36
C ILE A 51 -0.36 -18.80 4.06
N VAL A 52 -0.95 -18.94 2.87
CA VAL A 52 -2.17 -18.19 2.52
C VAL A 52 -3.29 -18.50 3.51
N ALA A 53 -3.54 -19.78 3.80
CA ALA A 53 -4.57 -20.20 4.75
C ALA A 53 -4.26 -19.78 6.20
N LYS A 54 -2.98 -19.73 6.61
CA LYS A 54 -2.59 -19.26 7.95
C LYS A 54 -2.79 -17.74 8.11
N VAL A 55 -2.60 -16.98 7.03
CA VAL A 55 -2.46 -15.52 7.08
C VAL A 55 -3.72 -14.78 6.66
N LEU A 56 -4.43 -15.27 5.65
CA LEU A 56 -5.66 -14.67 5.14
C LEU A 56 -6.86 -15.32 5.82
N HIS A 57 -7.83 -14.50 6.20
CA HIS A 57 -9.09 -15.00 6.74
C HIS A 57 -9.95 -15.66 5.63
N ALA A 58 -10.92 -16.49 6.00
CA ALA A 58 -11.75 -17.23 5.04
C ALA A 58 -12.55 -16.34 4.06
N ASN A 59 -12.75 -15.06 4.40
CA ASN A 59 -13.42 -14.06 3.57
C ASN A 59 -12.44 -13.18 2.77
N GLU A 60 -11.14 -13.41 2.86
CA GLU A 60 -10.09 -12.64 2.19
C GLU A 60 -9.51 -13.43 1.02
N GLU A 61 -10.28 -13.54 -0.07
CA GLU A 61 -9.80 -14.20 -1.28
C GLU A 61 -8.79 -13.34 -2.06
N PRO A 62 -7.75 -13.95 -2.66
CA PRO A 62 -6.84 -13.24 -3.56
C PRO A 62 -7.58 -12.61 -4.75
N LEU A 63 -7.17 -11.39 -5.12
CA LEU A 63 -7.72 -10.66 -6.26
C LEU A 63 -7.57 -11.45 -7.56
N LYS A 64 -8.67 -11.55 -8.31
CA LYS A 64 -8.72 -12.25 -9.60
C LYS A 64 -8.18 -11.38 -10.76
N TYR A 65 -8.49 -10.09 -10.73
CA TYR A 65 -8.13 -9.13 -11.78
C TYR A 65 -7.01 -8.18 -11.33
N ARG A 66 -6.57 -7.29 -12.22
CA ARG A 66 -5.56 -6.27 -11.90
C ARG A 66 -6.03 -5.43 -10.71
N ALA A 67 -5.17 -5.21 -9.70
CA ALA A 67 -5.55 -4.50 -8.47
C ALA A 67 -6.23 -3.14 -8.73
N ALA A 68 -5.72 -2.37 -9.70
CA ALA A 68 -6.31 -1.09 -10.08
C ALA A 68 -7.73 -1.19 -10.69
N SER A 69 -8.22 -2.38 -11.07
CA SER A 69 -9.60 -2.59 -11.50
C SER A 69 -10.62 -2.50 -10.36
N TYR A 70 -10.16 -2.51 -9.11
CA TYR A 70 -11.00 -2.38 -7.91
C TYR A 70 -10.98 -0.95 -7.33
N LEU A 71 -10.27 -0.02 -7.95
CA LEU A 71 -10.16 1.37 -7.50
C LEU A 71 -11.18 2.26 -8.21
N THR A 72 -11.75 3.20 -7.48
CA THR A 72 -12.59 4.28 -8.03
C THR A 72 -11.71 5.40 -8.62
N PRO A 73 -12.22 6.18 -9.58
CA PRO A 73 -11.49 7.29 -10.18
C PRO A 73 -11.39 8.48 -9.20
N VAL A 74 -10.45 8.39 -8.25
CA VAL A 74 -10.26 9.35 -7.15
C VAL A 74 -10.08 10.81 -7.59
N MET A 75 -9.67 11.04 -8.84
CA MET A 75 -9.50 12.40 -9.40
C MET A 75 -10.85 13.09 -9.72
N GLU A 76 -11.94 12.34 -9.80
CA GLU A 76 -13.28 12.84 -10.11
C GLU A 76 -14.05 13.30 -8.86
N ASP A 77 -13.53 13.00 -7.67
CA ASP A 77 -14.09 13.47 -6.41
C ASP A 77 -13.93 14.99 -6.25
N GLU A 78 -14.73 15.59 -5.37
CA GLU A 78 -14.67 17.03 -5.10
C GLU A 78 -13.57 17.35 -4.07
N TYR A 79 -12.59 18.17 -4.48
CA TYR A 79 -11.50 18.64 -3.62
C TYR A 79 -11.53 20.16 -3.46
N ASN A 80 -12.00 20.62 -2.30
CA ASN A 80 -12.03 22.04 -1.97
C ASN A 80 -11.10 22.36 -0.79
N PHE A 81 -9.80 22.38 -1.07
CA PHE A 81 -8.77 22.72 -0.09
C PHE A 81 -8.07 24.02 -0.47
N PRO A 82 -7.80 24.93 0.49
CA PRO A 82 -7.20 26.24 0.21
C PRO A 82 -5.78 26.16 -0.37
N PHE A 83 -5.09 25.03 -0.13
CA PHE A 83 -3.75 24.76 -0.62
C PHE A 83 -3.70 24.10 -2.00
N ILE A 84 -4.85 23.73 -2.58
CA ILE A 84 -4.94 23.19 -3.94
C ILE A 84 -5.28 24.33 -4.90
N LYS A 85 -4.28 24.86 -5.61
CA LYS A 85 -4.48 25.95 -6.59
C LYS A 85 -4.36 25.48 -8.03
N THR A 86 -3.74 24.32 -8.26
CA THR A 86 -3.48 23.76 -9.58
C THR A 86 -3.70 22.25 -9.58
N HIS A 87 -3.85 21.67 -10.77
CA HIS A 87 -3.93 20.21 -10.93
C HIS A 87 -2.70 19.48 -10.38
N LYS A 88 -1.51 20.11 -10.43
CA LYS A 88 -0.29 19.55 -9.84
C LYS A 88 -0.35 19.49 -8.31
N ASP A 89 -0.98 20.49 -7.68
CA ASP A 89 -1.15 20.49 -6.22
C ASP A 89 -2.12 19.38 -5.78
N LEU A 90 -3.19 19.14 -6.56
CA LEU A 90 -4.10 18.00 -6.35
C LEU A 90 -3.37 16.66 -6.47
N LEU A 91 -2.59 16.46 -7.54
CA LEU A 91 -1.79 15.24 -7.71
C LEU A 91 -0.79 15.03 -6.56
N LEU A 92 -0.13 16.11 -6.11
CA LEU A 92 0.81 16.04 -5.00
C LEU A 92 0.11 15.64 -3.70
N TYR A 93 -1.06 16.24 -3.43
CA TYR A 93 -1.91 15.88 -2.30
C TYR A 93 -2.33 14.41 -2.33
N LEU A 94 -2.81 13.91 -3.47
CA LEU A 94 -3.25 12.52 -3.59
C LEU A 94 -2.10 11.50 -3.45
N LEU A 95 -0.88 11.87 -3.84
CA LEU A 95 0.29 11.01 -3.73
C LEU A 95 0.92 10.99 -2.33
N PHE A 96 0.96 12.14 -1.64
CA PHE A 96 1.77 12.30 -0.43
C PHE A 96 0.98 12.79 0.81
N GLY A 97 -0.32 13.04 0.68
CA GLY A 97 -1.22 13.41 1.77
C GLY A 97 -0.67 14.56 2.61
N GLN A 98 -0.49 14.31 3.91
CA GLN A 98 -0.05 15.33 4.87
C GLN A 98 1.28 16.00 4.50
N SER A 99 2.22 15.25 3.93
CA SER A 99 3.52 15.82 3.52
C SER A 99 3.34 16.85 2.40
N ALA A 100 2.44 16.58 1.46
CA ALA A 100 2.06 17.54 0.43
C ALA A 100 1.29 18.73 1.01
N THR A 101 0.34 18.48 1.91
CA THR A 101 -0.40 19.55 2.60
C THR A 101 0.54 20.53 3.29
N ASN A 102 1.50 20.03 4.06
CA ASN A 102 2.50 20.87 4.76
C ASN A 102 3.34 21.68 3.76
N PHE A 103 3.81 21.04 2.69
CA PHE A 103 4.58 21.70 1.63
C PHE A 103 3.77 22.80 0.92
N LEU A 104 2.52 22.51 0.56
CA LEU A 104 1.66 23.43 -0.18
C LEU A 104 1.19 24.61 0.67
N ASN A 105 0.90 24.38 1.96
CA ASN A 105 0.61 25.45 2.89
C ASN A 105 1.78 26.45 2.96
N LYS A 106 3.01 25.95 3.17
CA LYS A 106 4.22 26.78 3.16
C LYS A 106 4.47 27.47 1.82
N LYS A 107 4.27 26.76 0.71
CA LYS A 107 4.43 27.31 -0.66
C LYS A 107 3.49 28.50 -0.91
N TYR A 108 2.29 28.47 -0.33
CA TYR A 108 1.26 29.47 -0.55
C TYR A 108 1.05 30.44 0.62
N GLY A 109 1.85 30.35 1.69
CA GLY A 109 1.76 31.20 2.87
C GLY A 109 0.44 31.01 3.65
N LEU A 110 -0.03 29.77 3.77
CA LEU A 110 -1.25 29.40 4.47
C LEU A 110 -1.00 28.84 5.89
N ASP A 111 0.26 28.79 6.30
CA ASP A 111 0.80 28.26 7.55
C ASP A 111 0.75 29.28 8.72
N GLY A 112 -0.20 30.21 8.67
CA GLY A 112 -0.50 31.20 9.72
C GLY A 112 -1.39 30.67 10.84
#